data_AF-A0A4R4JMG5-F1
#
_entry.id   AF-A0A4R4JMG5-F1
#
_cell.length_a   1.000
_cell.length_b   1.000
_cell.length_c   1.000
_cell.angle_alpha   90.00
_cell.angle_beta   90.00
_cell.angle_gamma   90.00
#
_symmetry.space_group_name_H-M   'P 1'
#
loop_
_entity.id
_entity.type
_entity.pdbx_description
1 polymer ?
#
loop_
_entity_poly.entity_id
_entity_poly.type
_entity_poly.pdbx_seq_one_letter_code
_entity_poly.pdbx_strand_id
1 'polypeptide(L)'
;MINIKQYLSVLSVILISGCADPNEPLSPPKENQWITVEGVVPKYTQPHVSAEYISKDCLEYQLHADMSPYKVPTYNGLRLKVKADPQTGYFQTKLPFNGGGRCKWKINRAFVSITYTNVHHLAKDAVPYGGTGLIAFINDAVQTNISEIAASNTIDFSPVIYPVLEIVEGFPKSVSLQGEVKMYPFRLKLTPGAKWKITYKPKLDETKMPKITVTNGRGEWVEYPNGRIDLRRQTIDYWKIK
;
A
#
# COMPACT_ATOMS: atom_id res chain seq x y z
N MET A 1 11.86 61.44 -44.87
CA MET A 1 12.17 60.55 -43.73
C MET A 1 10.88 60.09 -43.09
N ILE A 2 10.46 58.85 -43.34
CA ILE A 2 9.63 57.99 -42.47
C ILE A 2 9.84 56.57 -43.05
N ASN A 3 10.38 55.67 -42.22
CA ASN A 3 10.83 54.34 -42.61
C ASN A 3 9.83 53.33 -42.01
N ILE A 4 8.95 52.77 -42.84
CA ILE A 4 8.00 51.73 -42.43
C ILE A 4 8.63 50.38 -42.79
N LYS A 5 9.37 49.79 -41.83
CA LYS A 5 9.68 48.37 -41.86
C LYS A 5 8.65 47.62 -41.04
N GLN A 6 7.69 47.05 -41.77
CA GLN A 6 6.69 46.12 -41.28
C GLN A 6 7.40 44.81 -40.89
N TYR A 7 7.64 44.59 -39.60
CA TYR A 7 8.09 43.30 -39.06
C TYR A 7 6.89 42.61 -38.40
N LEU A 8 6.27 41.68 -39.12
CA LEU A 8 5.41 40.66 -38.52
C LEU A 8 6.30 39.71 -37.71
N SER A 9 6.34 39.90 -36.39
CA SER A 9 6.90 38.93 -35.46
C SER A 9 5.85 37.84 -35.22
N VAL A 10 5.88 36.78 -36.02
CA VAL A 10 5.11 35.56 -35.75
C VAL A 10 5.84 34.82 -34.62
N LEU A 11 5.36 34.98 -33.39
CA LEU A 11 5.78 34.16 -32.25
C LEU A 11 5.32 32.72 -32.52
N SER A 12 6.23 31.92 -33.09
CA SER A 12 6.05 30.48 -33.23
C SER A 12 6.19 29.86 -31.83
N VAL A 13 5.07 29.73 -31.11
CA VAL A 13 5.01 28.94 -29.88
C VAL A 13 5.08 27.48 -30.31
N ILE A 14 6.28 26.91 -30.27
CA ILE A 14 6.49 25.49 -30.49
C ILE A 14 5.89 24.77 -29.27
N LEU A 15 4.61 24.40 -29.36
CA LEU A 15 4.01 23.40 -28.47
C LEU A 15 4.66 22.06 -28.83
N ILE A 16 5.82 21.78 -28.25
CA ILE A 16 6.34 20.43 -28.14
C ILE A 16 5.36 19.65 -27.28
N SER A 17 4.33 19.07 -27.91
CA SER A 17 3.57 17.96 -27.37
C SER A 17 4.48 16.73 -27.36
N GLY A 18 5.54 16.78 -26.54
CA GLY A 18 6.35 15.60 -26.26
C GLY A 18 5.46 14.62 -25.53
N CYS A 19 5.30 13.41 -26.09
CA CYS A 19 4.68 12.29 -25.41
C CYS A 19 5.22 12.24 -23.97
N ALA A 20 4.33 12.41 -23.00
CA ALA A 20 4.73 12.38 -21.62
C ALA A 20 5.15 10.95 -21.27
N ASP A 21 6.36 10.79 -20.73
CA ASP A 21 6.95 9.50 -20.40
C ASP A 21 6.17 8.87 -19.24
N PRO A 22 5.64 7.63 -19.37
CA PRO A 22 5.03 6.89 -18.28
C PRO A 22 5.89 6.77 -17.02
N ASN A 23 7.22 6.87 -17.15
CA ASN A 23 8.18 6.79 -16.05
C ASN A 23 8.48 8.15 -15.40
N GLU A 24 7.76 9.21 -15.77
CA GLU A 24 7.93 10.54 -15.18
C GLU A 24 7.75 10.48 -13.65
N PRO A 25 8.68 11.06 -12.87
CA PRO A 25 8.58 11.07 -11.42
C PRO A 25 7.38 11.88 -10.93
N LEU A 26 6.95 11.57 -9.70
CA LEU A 26 6.02 12.41 -8.97
C LEU A 26 6.66 13.78 -8.73
N SER A 27 5.92 14.85 -9.02
CA SER A 27 6.32 16.23 -8.71
C SER A 27 5.11 16.99 -8.17
N PRO A 28 4.73 16.74 -6.89
CA PRO A 28 3.58 17.36 -6.28
C PRO A 28 3.71 18.88 -6.24
N PRO A 29 2.63 19.65 -6.49
CA PRO A 29 2.67 21.11 -6.41
C PRO A 29 2.95 21.58 -4.97
N LYS A 30 3.48 22.81 -4.83
CA LYS A 30 3.72 23.44 -3.51
C LYS A 30 2.42 23.60 -2.72
N GLU A 31 1.38 24.09 -3.40
CA GLU A 31 0.02 24.12 -2.88
C GLU A 31 -0.64 22.77 -3.18
N ASN A 32 -0.72 21.93 -2.15
CA ASN A 32 -1.32 20.60 -2.24
C ASN A 32 -2.06 20.29 -0.96
N GLN A 33 -3.15 19.56 -1.08
CA GLN A 33 -3.82 18.97 0.08
C GLN A 33 -3.17 17.63 0.37
N TRP A 34 -3.01 17.31 1.65
CA TRP A 34 -2.21 16.16 2.09
C TRP A 34 -3.07 15.21 2.91
N ILE A 35 -2.91 13.91 2.67
CA ILE A 35 -3.45 12.88 3.56
C ILE A 35 -2.38 12.64 4.63
N THR A 36 -2.71 12.98 5.88
CA THR A 36 -1.83 12.66 7.00
C THR A 36 -1.98 11.18 7.34
N VAL A 37 -0.87 10.46 7.41
CA VAL A 37 -0.86 9.06 7.83
C VAL A 37 -0.08 8.99 9.14
N GLU A 38 -0.73 8.49 10.18
CA GLU A 38 -0.13 8.37 11.51
C GLU A 38 -0.55 7.08 12.20
N GLY A 39 0.11 6.76 13.30
CA GLY A 39 -0.20 5.55 14.02
C GLY A 39 0.74 5.25 15.15
N VAL A 40 0.53 4.09 15.75
CA VAL A 40 1.40 3.52 16.79
C VAL A 40 1.63 2.07 16.42
N VAL A 41 2.89 1.70 16.22
CA VAL A 41 3.27 0.32 15.92
C VAL A 41 3.70 -0.44 17.18
N PRO A 42 3.40 -1.73 17.29
CA PRO A 42 3.89 -2.59 18.38
C PRO A 42 5.42 -2.67 18.43
N LYS A 43 5.95 -3.11 19.58
CA LYS A 43 7.37 -3.44 19.72
C LYS A 43 7.81 -4.48 18.70
N TYR A 44 9.09 -4.42 18.31
CA TYR A 44 9.68 -5.31 17.30
C TYR A 44 9.05 -5.22 15.90
N THR A 45 8.30 -4.15 15.61
CA THR A 45 7.71 -3.94 14.29
C THR A 45 8.12 -2.58 13.71
N GLN A 46 7.94 -2.43 12.40
CA GLN A 46 8.16 -1.17 11.69
C GLN A 46 7.00 -0.83 10.75
N PRO A 47 6.62 0.44 10.61
CA PRO A 47 5.58 0.88 9.69
C PRO A 47 6.10 0.99 8.26
N HIS A 48 5.20 0.70 7.32
CA HIS A 48 5.37 0.94 5.89
C HIS A 48 4.22 1.78 5.38
N VAL A 49 4.55 2.89 4.71
CA VAL A 49 3.55 3.75 4.06
C VAL A 49 3.93 3.89 2.59
N SER A 50 2.99 3.59 1.72
CA SER A 50 3.14 3.78 0.28
C SER A 50 1.84 4.26 -0.35
N ALA A 51 1.93 4.72 -1.59
CA ALA A 51 0.78 5.06 -2.39
C ALA A 51 1.01 4.64 -3.85
N GLU A 52 -0.09 4.40 -4.53
CA GLU A 52 -0.13 4.26 -5.98
C GLU A 52 -0.86 5.47 -6.55
N TYR A 53 -0.30 6.04 -7.60
CA TYR A 53 -0.87 7.12 -8.40
C TYR A 53 -1.23 6.59 -9.78
N ILE A 54 -2.28 7.14 -10.37
CA ILE A 54 -2.73 6.85 -11.72
C ILE A 54 -2.63 8.12 -12.57
N SER A 55 -2.24 7.97 -13.84
CA SER A 55 -2.30 9.03 -14.84
C SER A 55 -3.25 8.66 -15.97
N LYS A 56 -4.10 9.62 -16.36
CA LYS A 56 -4.91 9.54 -17.59
C LYS A 56 -4.28 10.33 -18.75
N ASP A 57 -3.18 11.03 -18.50
CA ASP A 57 -2.45 11.83 -19.50
C ASP A 57 -1.24 11.06 -20.05
N CYS A 58 -0.50 10.39 -19.17
CA CYS A 58 0.52 9.42 -19.55
C CYS A 58 -0.17 8.07 -19.73
N LEU A 59 -0.18 7.60 -20.97
CA LEU A 59 -0.83 6.36 -21.37
C LEU A 59 0.20 5.42 -21.96
N GLU A 60 0.02 4.13 -21.72
CA GLU A 60 0.82 3.08 -22.33
C GLU A 60 0.01 2.36 -23.42
N TYR A 61 0.69 1.91 -24.46
CA TYR A 61 0.08 1.11 -25.51
C TYR A 61 0.00 -0.36 -25.08
N GLN A 62 -1.17 -0.95 -25.27
CA GLN A 62 -1.40 -2.37 -25.19
C GLN A 62 -2.03 -2.86 -26.50
N LEU A 63 -1.98 -4.17 -26.73
CA LEU A 63 -2.56 -4.79 -27.92
C LEU A 63 -3.81 -5.57 -27.52
N HIS A 64 -4.87 -5.41 -28.30
CA HIS A 64 -6.02 -6.30 -28.27
C HIS A 64 -5.63 -7.69 -28.81
N ALA A 65 -6.49 -8.69 -28.63
CA ALA A 65 -6.27 -10.04 -29.13
C ALA A 65 -6.15 -10.10 -30.67
N ASP A 66 -6.75 -9.15 -31.37
CA ASP A 66 -6.64 -8.96 -32.82
C ASP A 66 -5.40 -8.14 -33.24
N MET A 67 -4.48 -7.88 -32.30
CA MET A 67 -3.27 -7.08 -32.47
C MET A 67 -3.49 -5.59 -32.75
N SER A 68 -4.73 -5.08 -32.62
CA SER A 68 -4.97 -3.64 -32.72
C SER A 68 -4.49 -2.91 -31.45
N PRO A 69 -3.82 -1.73 -31.58
CA PRO A 69 -3.30 -1.00 -30.43
C PRO A 69 -4.39 -0.20 -29.72
N TYR A 70 -4.36 -0.19 -28.39
CA TYR A 70 -5.17 0.68 -27.55
C TYR A 70 -4.34 1.27 -26.40
N LYS A 71 -4.85 2.34 -25.79
CA LYS A 71 -4.15 3.08 -24.74
C LYS A 71 -4.78 2.82 -23.38
N VAL A 72 -3.95 2.59 -22.37
CA VAL A 72 -4.37 2.42 -20.98
C VAL A 72 -3.71 3.44 -20.05
N PRO A 73 -4.37 3.83 -18.94
CA PRO A 73 -3.76 4.60 -17.86
C PRO A 73 -2.49 3.94 -17.32
N THR A 74 -1.48 4.75 -16.97
CA THR A 74 -0.26 4.27 -16.32
C THR A 74 -0.32 4.51 -14.81
N TYR A 75 0.57 3.84 -14.07
CA TYR A 75 0.63 3.89 -12.61
C TYR A 75 2.03 4.22 -12.13
N ASN A 76 2.12 4.96 -11.02
CA ASN A 76 3.38 5.28 -10.36
C ASN A 76 3.30 5.01 -8.85
N GLY A 77 4.32 4.34 -8.30
CA GLY A 77 4.38 3.96 -6.90
C GLY A 77 5.27 4.90 -6.08
N LEU A 78 4.73 5.41 -4.97
CA LEU A 78 5.49 6.14 -3.95
C LEU A 78 5.69 5.24 -2.74
N ARG A 79 6.94 4.97 -2.36
CA ARG A 79 7.28 4.30 -1.09
C ARG A 79 8.01 5.29 -0.18
N LEU A 80 7.46 5.53 1.01
CA LEU A 80 8.05 6.46 1.98
C LEU A 80 8.94 5.71 2.98
N LYS A 81 10.10 6.29 3.29
CA LYS A 81 10.93 5.84 4.42
C LYS A 81 10.33 6.42 5.70
N VAL A 82 9.49 5.64 6.38
CA VAL A 82 8.86 6.01 7.64
C VAL A 82 9.60 5.34 8.79
N LYS A 83 9.89 6.10 9.85
CA LYS A 83 10.44 5.57 11.10
C LYS A 83 9.43 5.82 12.21
N ALA A 84 9.24 4.81 13.05
CA ALA A 84 8.52 4.96 14.30
C ALA A 84 9.48 5.43 15.40
N ASP A 85 8.96 6.20 16.34
CA ASP A 85 9.64 6.54 17.57
C ASP A 85 9.93 5.25 18.37
N PRO A 86 11.18 4.98 18.78
CA PRO A 86 11.54 3.72 19.43
C PRO A 86 10.89 3.47 20.80
N GLN A 87 10.47 4.53 21.50
CA GLN A 87 9.90 4.42 22.85
C GLN A 87 8.38 4.27 22.81
N THR A 88 7.73 5.05 21.96
CA THR A 88 6.28 5.16 21.88
C THR A 88 5.67 4.35 20.73
N GLY A 89 6.47 3.96 19.75
CA GLY A 89 6.00 3.34 18.50
C GLY A 89 5.28 4.32 17.57
N TYR A 90 5.21 5.61 17.91
CA TYR A 90 4.49 6.61 17.14
C TYR A 90 5.17 6.88 15.79
N PHE A 91 4.39 6.98 14.72
CA PHE A 91 4.88 7.44 13.42
C PHE A 91 3.91 8.41 12.77
N GLN A 92 4.44 9.29 11.92
CA GLN A 92 3.64 10.20 11.12
C GLN A 92 4.33 10.50 9.79
N THR A 93 3.55 10.57 8.72
CA THR A 93 3.98 11.02 7.40
C THR A 93 2.81 11.64 6.63
N LYS A 94 3.06 12.10 5.40
CA LYS A 94 2.04 12.70 4.54
C LYS A 94 2.14 12.15 3.12
N LEU A 95 0.99 11.87 2.52
CA LEU A 95 0.86 11.51 1.12
C LEU A 95 0.26 12.69 0.34
N PRO A 96 0.87 13.12 -0.77
CA PRO A 96 0.31 14.17 -1.60
C PRO A 96 -0.96 13.67 -2.28
N PHE A 97 -2.05 14.44 -2.21
CA PHE A 97 -3.26 14.07 -2.93
C PHE A 97 -3.09 14.21 -4.45
N ASN A 98 -2.46 15.31 -4.87
CA ASN A 98 -2.01 15.49 -6.24
C ASN A 98 -0.52 15.12 -6.35
N GLY A 99 -0.21 14.06 -7.08
CA GLY A 99 1.16 13.64 -7.35
C GLY A 99 1.88 14.52 -8.39
N GLY A 100 1.12 15.30 -9.16
CA GLY A 100 1.65 16.32 -10.07
C GLY A 100 2.53 15.77 -11.19
N GLY A 101 3.56 16.53 -11.56
CA GLY A 101 4.43 16.20 -12.69
C GLY A 101 3.75 16.34 -14.06
N ARG A 102 4.48 16.02 -15.14
CA ARG A 102 3.96 16.11 -16.52
C ARG A 102 2.80 15.15 -16.77
N CYS A 103 2.78 14.03 -16.07
CA CYS A 103 1.70 13.04 -16.11
C CYS A 103 0.48 13.40 -15.25
N LYS A 104 0.48 14.53 -14.54
CA LYS A 104 -0.62 14.94 -13.65
C LYS A 104 -1.11 13.80 -12.74
N TRP A 105 -0.15 13.11 -12.12
CA TRP A 105 -0.39 11.94 -11.28
C TRP A 105 -1.45 12.22 -10.21
N LYS A 106 -2.46 11.37 -10.10
CA LYS A 106 -3.50 11.46 -9.07
C LYS A 106 -3.42 10.26 -8.14
N ILE A 107 -3.51 10.47 -6.83
CA ILE A 107 -3.48 9.36 -5.89
C ILE A 107 -4.67 8.42 -6.17
N ASN A 108 -4.39 7.13 -6.27
CA ASN A 108 -5.38 6.08 -6.54
C ASN A 108 -5.59 5.23 -5.29
N ARG A 109 -4.50 4.82 -4.64
CA ARG A 109 -4.51 3.95 -3.47
C ARG A 109 -3.45 4.39 -2.46
N ALA A 110 -3.76 4.31 -1.18
CA ALA A 110 -2.80 4.45 -0.09
C ALA A 110 -2.70 3.15 0.70
N PHE A 111 -1.49 2.79 1.12
CA PHE A 111 -1.21 1.57 1.86
C PHE A 111 -0.53 1.94 3.18
N VAL A 112 -1.01 1.34 4.27
CA VAL A 112 -0.38 1.43 5.59
C VAL A 112 -0.29 0.03 6.14
N SER A 113 0.92 -0.47 6.37
CA SER A 113 1.14 -1.80 6.91
C SER A 113 2.28 -1.82 7.92
N ILE A 114 2.43 -2.95 8.61
CA ILE A 114 3.57 -3.19 9.49
C ILE A 114 4.17 -4.56 9.21
N THR A 115 5.46 -4.70 9.47
CA THR A 115 6.18 -5.98 9.48
C THR A 115 6.98 -6.09 10.77
N TYR A 116 7.30 -7.31 11.18
CA TYR A 116 8.33 -7.51 12.20
C TYR A 116 9.70 -7.00 11.72
N THR A 117 10.51 -6.52 12.65
CA THR A 117 11.95 -6.24 12.48
C THR A 117 12.80 -7.33 13.11
N ASN A 118 12.26 -8.04 14.12
CA ASN A 118 12.89 -9.16 14.81
C ASN A 118 11.82 -10.11 15.33
N VAL A 119 12.07 -11.43 15.25
CA VAL A 119 11.14 -12.49 15.69
C VAL A 119 11.83 -13.57 16.53
N HIS A 120 13.08 -13.35 16.97
CA HIS A 120 13.85 -14.33 17.72
C HIS A 120 13.26 -14.64 19.11
N HIS A 121 12.48 -13.71 19.68
CA HIS A 121 11.73 -13.93 20.92
C HIS A 121 10.53 -14.86 20.74
N LEU A 122 10.02 -15.01 19.51
CA LEU A 122 8.89 -15.88 19.19
C LEU A 122 9.34 -17.27 18.77
N ALA A 123 10.36 -17.34 17.92
CA ALA A 123 10.87 -18.60 17.42
C ALA A 123 12.37 -18.52 17.11
N LYS A 124 13.11 -19.48 17.67
CA LYS A 124 14.53 -19.63 17.37
C LYS A 124 14.75 -19.85 15.87
N ASP A 125 15.77 -19.18 15.33
CA ASP A 125 16.21 -19.25 13.94
C ASP A 125 15.15 -18.80 12.90
N ALA A 126 14.07 -18.16 13.36
CA ALA A 126 13.07 -17.60 12.47
C ALA A 126 13.47 -16.20 11.96
N VAL A 127 13.03 -15.89 10.75
CA VAL A 127 13.16 -14.55 10.15
C VAL A 127 11.80 -13.86 10.00
N PRO A 128 11.72 -12.52 10.11
CA PRO A 128 10.51 -11.78 9.77
C PRO A 128 10.11 -12.02 8.30
N TYR A 129 8.83 -12.29 8.04
CA TYR A 129 8.33 -12.46 6.67
C TYR A 129 6.93 -11.89 6.52
N GLY A 130 6.75 -10.91 5.63
CA GLY A 130 5.42 -10.36 5.36
C GLY A 130 4.82 -9.55 6.51
N GLY A 131 3.62 -9.03 6.26
CA GLY A 131 2.95 -8.08 7.13
C GLY A 131 1.49 -7.90 6.78
N THR A 132 0.78 -7.15 7.62
CA THR A 132 -0.63 -6.82 7.44
C THR A 132 -0.88 -5.34 7.69
N GLY A 133 -2.03 -4.85 7.24
CA GLY A 133 -2.31 -3.43 7.18
C GLY A 133 -3.64 -3.12 6.54
N LEU A 134 -3.78 -1.90 6.04
CA LEU A 134 -4.95 -1.44 5.30
C LEU A 134 -4.55 -0.89 3.94
N ILE A 135 -5.49 -0.96 3.02
CA ILE A 135 -5.46 -0.30 1.72
C ILE A 135 -6.65 0.65 1.64
N ALA A 136 -6.39 1.92 1.37
CA ALA A 136 -7.41 2.94 1.16
C ALA A 136 -7.52 3.24 -0.33
N PHE A 137 -8.62 2.83 -0.94
CA PHE A 137 -9.03 3.24 -2.28
C PHE A 137 -9.58 4.67 -2.20
N ILE A 138 -8.95 5.59 -2.92
CA ILE A 138 -9.26 7.00 -2.80
C ILE A 138 -10.39 7.37 -3.76
N ASN A 139 -11.43 8.04 -3.26
CA ASN A 139 -12.55 8.55 -4.04
C ASN A 139 -13.15 7.50 -4.98
N ASP A 140 -13.02 7.71 -6.29
CA ASP A 140 -13.57 6.93 -7.39
C ASP A 140 -12.57 5.92 -7.98
N ALA A 141 -11.46 5.63 -7.29
CA ALA A 141 -10.52 4.57 -7.66
C ALA A 141 -11.28 3.28 -8.02
N VAL A 142 -10.94 2.65 -9.14
CA VAL A 142 -11.71 1.52 -9.68
C VAL A 142 -11.94 0.47 -8.59
N GLN A 143 -13.21 0.16 -8.35
CA GLN A 143 -13.59 -0.84 -7.36
C GLN A 143 -13.06 -2.20 -7.82
N THR A 144 -12.43 -2.92 -6.90
CA THR A 144 -12.07 -4.31 -7.13
C THR A 144 -13.20 -5.19 -6.59
N ASN A 145 -13.28 -6.47 -6.99
CA ASN A 145 -14.33 -7.40 -6.54
C ASN A 145 -14.22 -7.79 -5.05
N ILE A 146 -13.70 -6.89 -4.21
CA ILE A 146 -13.56 -7.05 -2.77
C ILE A 146 -14.56 -6.13 -2.08
N SER A 147 -15.12 -6.59 -0.95
CA SER A 147 -15.94 -5.74 -0.10
C SER A 147 -15.06 -4.68 0.56
N GLU A 148 -15.45 -3.40 0.47
CA GLU A 148 -14.67 -2.27 0.99
C GLU A 148 -15.41 -1.61 2.17
N ILE A 149 -14.67 -1.22 3.21
CA ILE A 149 -15.21 -0.49 4.37
C ILE A 149 -15.29 1.00 4.00
N ALA A 150 -16.49 1.57 4.00
CA ALA A 150 -16.69 2.98 3.69
C ALA A 150 -16.13 3.90 4.78
N ALA A 151 -15.40 4.94 4.37
CA ALA A 151 -14.84 5.98 5.23
C ALA A 151 -14.93 7.35 4.55
N SER A 152 -15.06 8.42 5.34
CA SER A 152 -15.14 9.80 4.85
C SER A 152 -14.10 10.66 5.57
N ASN A 153 -13.17 11.23 4.79
CA ASN A 153 -12.03 12.06 5.19
C ASN A 153 -11.02 11.39 6.14
N THR A 154 -11.48 10.50 7.01
CA THR A 154 -10.68 9.88 8.06
C THR A 154 -10.89 8.38 8.12
N ILE A 155 -9.80 7.65 8.37
CA ILE A 155 -9.80 6.25 8.80
C ILE A 155 -9.16 6.22 10.19
N ASP A 156 -9.81 5.61 11.17
CA ASP A 156 -9.21 5.25 12.45
C ASP A 156 -9.35 3.73 12.62
N PHE A 157 -8.22 3.03 12.50
CA PHE A 157 -8.22 1.58 12.38
C PHE A 157 -7.24 0.93 13.36
N SER A 158 -7.78 0.07 14.22
CA SER A 158 -7.04 -0.60 15.30
C SER A 158 -7.36 -2.10 15.33
N PRO A 159 -6.96 -2.88 14.30
CA PRO A 159 -7.25 -4.30 14.25
C PRO A 159 -6.44 -5.05 15.30
N VAL A 160 -6.96 -6.19 15.76
CA VAL A 160 -6.10 -7.20 16.38
C VAL A 160 -5.34 -7.92 15.26
N ILE A 161 -4.08 -8.25 15.52
CA ILE A 161 -3.23 -9.01 14.60
C ILE A 161 -2.44 -10.05 15.39
N TYR A 162 -2.10 -11.14 14.74
CA TYR A 162 -1.38 -12.26 15.35
C TYR A 162 -0.10 -12.59 14.57
N PRO A 163 0.97 -13.02 15.24
CA PRO A 163 2.06 -13.69 14.56
C PRO A 163 1.61 -15.05 14.02
N VAL A 164 2.16 -15.46 12.90
CA VAL A 164 1.99 -16.81 12.33
C VAL A 164 3.36 -17.37 12.04
N LEU A 165 3.66 -18.54 12.61
CA LEU A 165 4.91 -19.25 12.39
C LEU A 165 4.79 -20.13 11.14
N GLU A 166 5.69 -19.94 10.17
CA GLU A 166 5.73 -20.71 8.94
C GLU A 166 6.98 -21.59 8.92
N ILE A 167 6.77 -22.90 8.77
CA ILE A 167 7.82 -23.91 8.64
C ILE A 167 7.60 -24.63 7.32
N VAL A 168 8.25 -24.14 6.27
CA VAL A 168 8.20 -24.72 4.93
C VAL A 168 9.52 -25.44 4.67
N GLU A 169 9.44 -26.73 4.39
CA GLU A 169 10.62 -27.55 4.09
C GLU A 169 11.40 -26.98 2.90
N GLY A 170 12.71 -26.76 3.10
CA GLY A 170 13.58 -26.13 2.11
C GLY A 170 13.68 -24.59 2.20
N PHE A 171 12.90 -23.96 3.08
CA PHE A 171 12.95 -22.51 3.31
C PHE A 171 13.33 -22.19 4.77
N PRO A 172 13.91 -21.01 5.03
CA PRO A 172 14.08 -20.52 6.39
C PRO A 172 12.75 -20.49 7.13
N LYS A 173 12.75 -20.89 8.40
CA LYS A 173 11.62 -20.67 9.29
C LYS A 173 11.30 -19.18 9.31
N SER A 174 10.02 -18.82 9.23
CA SER A 174 9.64 -17.42 9.20
C SER A 174 8.42 -17.12 10.06
N VAL A 175 8.27 -15.85 10.44
CA VAL A 175 7.11 -15.38 11.19
C VAL A 175 6.50 -14.18 10.47
N SER A 176 5.21 -14.30 10.16
CA SER A 176 4.41 -13.26 9.51
C SER A 176 3.40 -12.64 10.45
N LEU A 177 2.95 -11.42 10.13
CA LEU A 177 1.83 -10.77 10.82
C LEU A 177 0.56 -10.94 9.99
N GLN A 178 -0.51 -11.44 10.61
CA GLN A 178 -1.80 -11.60 9.95
C GLN A 178 -2.94 -10.93 10.72
N GLY A 179 -3.79 -10.23 9.97
CA GLY A 179 -5.12 -9.82 10.38
C GLY A 179 -6.19 -10.75 9.82
N GLU A 180 -7.47 -10.39 9.99
CA GLU A 180 -8.61 -11.13 9.44
C GLU A 180 -8.56 -11.26 7.92
N VAL A 181 -8.00 -10.25 7.27
CA VAL A 181 -7.60 -10.26 5.88
C VAL A 181 -6.16 -9.76 5.76
N LYS A 182 -5.49 -10.09 4.66
CA LYS A 182 -4.09 -9.67 4.43
C LYS A 182 -3.94 -8.15 4.51
N MET A 183 -4.80 -7.43 3.81
CA MET A 183 -4.90 -5.96 3.83
C MET A 183 -6.37 -5.57 3.91
N TYR A 184 -6.76 -4.80 4.91
CA TYR A 184 -8.15 -4.36 5.09
C TYR A 184 -8.51 -3.29 4.03
N PRO A 185 -9.49 -3.57 3.16
CA PRO A 185 -9.88 -2.63 2.12
C PRO A 185 -10.83 -1.56 2.65
N PHE A 186 -10.46 -0.30 2.44
CA PHE A 186 -11.28 0.88 2.75
C PHE A 186 -11.59 1.66 1.49
N ARG A 187 -12.81 2.17 1.39
CA ARG A 187 -13.20 3.20 0.43
C ARG A 187 -13.15 4.56 1.13
N LEU A 188 -12.10 5.34 0.89
CA LEU A 188 -11.91 6.63 1.53
C LEU A 188 -12.35 7.77 0.60
N LYS A 189 -13.51 8.36 0.88
CA LYS A 189 -14.01 9.56 0.17
C LYS A 189 -13.43 10.82 0.80
N LEU A 190 -12.78 11.65 -0.01
CA LEU A 190 -12.08 12.85 0.42
C LEU A 190 -12.84 14.11 -0.04
N THR A 191 -13.24 14.94 0.92
CA THR A 191 -13.92 16.21 0.68
C THR A 191 -12.88 17.33 0.53
N PRO A 192 -12.87 18.12 -0.55
CA PRO A 192 -11.94 19.24 -0.72
C PRO A 192 -11.96 20.20 0.48
N GLY A 193 -10.78 20.65 0.91
CA GLY A 193 -10.63 21.55 2.07
C GLY A 193 -10.77 20.89 3.45
N ALA A 194 -11.28 19.66 3.55
CA ALA A 194 -11.34 18.93 4.82
C ALA A 194 -9.96 18.44 5.28
N LYS A 195 -9.80 18.16 6.57
CA LYS A 195 -8.62 17.46 7.07
C LYS A 195 -8.72 15.98 6.72
N TRP A 196 -7.72 15.45 6.01
CA TRP A 196 -7.67 14.04 5.61
C TRP A 196 -6.66 13.27 6.46
N LYS A 197 -7.08 12.15 7.05
CA LYS A 197 -6.25 11.39 7.99
C LYS A 197 -6.44 9.88 7.89
N ILE A 198 -5.36 9.13 7.98
CA ILE A 198 -5.38 7.69 8.18
C ILE A 198 -4.61 7.42 9.48
N THR A 199 -5.29 6.85 10.46
CA THR A 199 -4.71 6.44 11.73
C THR A 199 -4.70 4.91 11.80
N TYR A 200 -3.51 4.32 11.95
CA TYR A 200 -3.33 2.87 12.06
C TYR A 200 -2.66 2.49 13.39
N LYS A 201 -3.38 1.79 14.26
CA LYS A 201 -2.93 1.43 15.62
C LYS A 201 -3.25 -0.05 15.93
N PRO A 202 -2.60 -1.00 15.24
CA PRO A 202 -2.89 -2.42 15.44
C PRO A 202 -2.53 -2.87 16.86
N LYS A 203 -3.31 -3.83 17.38
CA LYS A 203 -3.06 -4.53 18.64
C LYS A 203 -2.45 -5.88 18.33
N LEU A 204 -1.16 -6.04 18.61
CA LEU A 204 -0.46 -7.31 18.42
C LEU A 204 -0.65 -8.21 19.63
N ASP A 205 -1.20 -9.40 19.40
CA ASP A 205 -1.35 -10.45 20.41
C ASP A 205 -0.38 -11.60 20.11
N GLU A 206 0.78 -11.59 20.76
CA GLU A 206 1.79 -12.64 20.59
C GLU A 206 1.51 -13.88 21.47
N THR A 207 0.48 -13.86 22.32
CA THR A 207 0.10 -15.03 23.13
C THR A 207 -0.54 -16.14 22.29
N LYS A 208 -0.99 -15.78 21.09
CA LYS A 208 -1.61 -16.67 20.12
C LYS A 208 -0.81 -16.67 18.83
N MET A 209 -0.16 -17.78 18.55
CA MET A 209 0.66 -17.94 17.34
C MET A 209 0.33 -19.27 16.66
N PRO A 210 -0.53 -19.26 15.63
CA PRO A 210 -0.72 -20.43 14.79
C PRO A 210 0.57 -20.80 14.07
N LYS A 211 0.69 -22.07 13.72
CA LYS A 211 1.85 -22.62 13.02
C LYS A 211 1.41 -23.32 11.75
N ILE A 212 1.94 -22.88 10.62
CA ILE A 212 1.77 -23.50 9.32
C ILE A 212 2.99 -24.38 9.07
N THR A 213 2.78 -25.65 8.77
CA THR A 213 3.85 -26.57 8.39
C THR A 213 3.57 -27.13 7.01
N VAL A 214 4.55 -27.01 6.10
CA VAL A 214 4.50 -27.56 4.75
C VAL A 214 5.75 -28.41 4.55
N THR A 215 5.53 -29.68 4.23
CA THR A 215 6.62 -30.65 4.07
C THR A 215 6.58 -31.26 2.67
N ASN A 216 7.75 -31.67 2.17
CA ASN A 216 7.83 -32.35 0.90
C ASN A 216 7.37 -33.81 1.10
N GLY A 217 6.17 -34.14 0.63
CA GLY A 217 5.65 -35.51 0.62
C GLY A 217 5.06 -36.04 1.93
N ARG A 218 5.24 -35.35 3.07
CA ARG A 218 4.58 -35.71 4.35
C ARG A 218 3.29 -34.93 4.63
N GLY A 219 2.97 -33.95 3.78
CA GLY A 219 1.75 -33.17 3.83
C GLY A 219 1.92 -31.77 4.41
N GLU A 220 0.79 -31.12 4.65
CA GLU A 220 0.69 -29.74 5.09
C GLU A 220 -0.43 -29.62 6.11
N TRP A 221 -0.24 -28.78 7.13
CA TRP A 221 -1.24 -28.57 8.17
C TRP A 221 -1.04 -27.25 8.90
N VAL A 222 -2.10 -26.83 9.58
CA VAL A 222 -2.11 -25.65 10.46
C VAL A 222 -2.43 -26.10 11.88
N GLU A 223 -1.55 -25.76 12.82
CA GLU A 223 -1.74 -25.94 14.27
C GLU A 223 -2.19 -24.60 14.86
N TYR A 224 -3.29 -24.60 15.61
CA TYR A 224 -3.83 -23.41 16.27
C TYR A 224 -3.46 -23.40 17.77
N PRO A 225 -3.47 -22.22 18.42
CA PRO A 225 -3.08 -22.08 19.84
C PRO A 225 -3.86 -22.98 20.82
N ASN A 226 -5.08 -23.38 20.48
CA ASN A 226 -5.92 -24.27 21.29
C ASN A 226 -5.63 -25.78 21.07
N GLY A 227 -4.61 -26.12 20.30
CA GLY A 227 -4.25 -27.51 19.97
C GLY A 227 -5.02 -28.10 18.79
N ARG A 228 -5.94 -27.36 18.17
CA ARG A 228 -6.60 -27.81 16.94
C ARG A 228 -5.60 -27.92 15.79
N ILE A 229 -5.74 -28.98 15.00
CA ILE A 229 -4.94 -29.20 13.80
C ILE A 229 -5.88 -29.34 12.59
N ASP A 230 -5.67 -28.51 11.58
CA ASP A 230 -6.34 -28.65 10.28
C ASP A 230 -5.33 -29.18 9.25
N LEU A 231 -5.58 -30.38 8.74
CA LEU A 231 -4.75 -31.02 7.72
C LEU A 231 -5.07 -30.47 6.31
N ARG A 232 -4.12 -30.58 5.39
CA ARG A 232 -4.22 -30.15 3.97
C ARG A 232 -4.56 -28.65 3.86
N ARG A 233 -3.90 -27.84 4.68
CA ARG A 233 -4.04 -26.39 4.73
C ARG A 233 -2.67 -25.73 4.78
N GLN A 234 -2.50 -24.67 4.00
CA GLN A 234 -1.35 -23.77 4.01
C GLN A 234 -1.71 -22.33 4.43
N THR A 235 -2.94 -22.12 4.87
CA THR A 235 -3.46 -20.82 5.30
C THR A 235 -4.24 -20.98 6.60
N ILE A 236 -4.11 -19.97 7.47
CA ILE A 236 -4.89 -19.89 8.71
C ILE A 236 -6.31 -19.44 8.42
N ASP A 237 -7.26 -19.99 9.19
CA ASP A 237 -8.58 -19.40 9.32
C ASP A 237 -8.55 -18.48 10.55
N TYR A 238 -8.53 -17.17 10.33
CA TYR A 238 -8.31 -16.16 11.37
C TYR A 238 -9.25 -16.30 12.59
N TRP A 239 -10.51 -16.68 12.35
CA TRP A 239 -11.50 -16.87 13.41
C TRP A 239 -11.18 -18.03 14.37
N LYS A 240 -10.30 -18.98 14.00
CA LYS A 240 -9.85 -20.10 14.84
C LYS A 240 -8.71 -19.74 15.78
N ILE A 241 -8.13 -18.55 15.64
CA ILE A 241 -7.07 -18.06 16.54
C ILE A 241 -7.69 -17.52 17.84
N LYS A 242 -8.92 -16.99 17.75
CA LYS A 242 -9.64 -16.34 18.85
C LYS A 242 -9.84 -17.25 20.05
#